data_AF-A0A7G8XBM2-F1
#
_entry.id   AF-A0A7G8XBM2-F1
#
_cell.length_a   1.000
_cell.length_b   1.000
_cell.length_c   1.000
_cell.angle_alpha   90.00
_cell.angle_beta   90.00
_cell.angle_gamma   90.00
#
_symmetry.space_group_name_H-M   'P 1'
#
loop_
_entity.id
_entity.type
_entity.pdbx_description
1 polymer ?
#
loop_
_entity_poly.entity_id
_entity_poly.type
_entity_poly.pdbx_seq_one_letter_code
_entity_poly.pdbx_strand_id
1 'polypeptide(L)'
;MTEREPDLSRVERKKGRNRNKILNSMIAVVVVLIVIATVAIFSGNKSDNEPNDIEETANDTTVNDDKAEDVEDDDKDNATEDSNPTKDEERSAPENTTETEQVEETTNEDGSEESGSVTSVPSDDAIIAETIVNNAWKPVGTTQTGEHVSQYDGTSVDWNEKKQALAYATGLPQDSMIFLKIKNGGGPQKSIGIVSSRDSTQKYRVYLEWVDGEGWKPVKMDKLTTLDFDY
;
A
#
# COMPACT_ATOMS: atom_id res chain seq x y z
N MET A 1 -37.68 7.76 63.11
CA MET A 1 -36.64 7.95 62.07
C MET A 1 -37.30 8.68 60.92
N THR A 2 -36.87 9.90 60.62
CA THR A 2 -37.41 10.71 59.52
C THR A 2 -36.30 10.89 58.48
N GLU A 3 -36.68 10.70 57.23
CA GLU A 3 -35.86 10.50 56.04
C GLU A 3 -34.99 11.72 55.71
N ARG A 4 -33.76 11.46 55.22
CA ARG A 4 -32.86 12.49 54.67
C ARG A 4 -32.95 12.44 53.15
N GLU A 5 -33.28 13.56 52.54
CA GLU A 5 -33.19 13.72 51.10
C GLU A 5 -31.72 13.84 50.63
N PRO A 6 -31.37 13.31 49.44
CA PRO A 6 -30.04 13.51 48.86
C PRO A 6 -29.96 14.80 48.02
N ASP A 7 -29.03 15.68 48.42
CA ASP A 7 -28.63 16.90 47.69
C ASP A 7 -28.01 16.58 46.31
N LEU A 8 -28.60 17.11 45.25
CA LEU A 8 -28.04 17.11 43.89
C LEU A 8 -27.22 18.39 43.68
N SER A 9 -25.88 18.28 43.79
CA SER A 9 -24.97 19.37 43.39
C SER A 9 -24.59 19.26 41.92
N ARG A 10 -25.22 20.10 41.09
CA ARG A 10 -24.79 20.44 39.73
C ARG A 10 -23.52 21.29 39.80
N VAL A 11 -22.37 20.71 39.49
CA VAL A 11 -21.14 21.49 39.21
C VAL A 11 -20.85 21.39 37.72
N GLU A 12 -21.31 22.41 37.00
CA GLU A 12 -21.13 22.58 35.56
C GLU A 12 -19.67 22.87 35.17
N ARG A 13 -19.31 22.26 34.05
CA ARG A 13 -18.05 22.37 33.34
C ARG A 13 -17.91 23.77 32.75
N LYS A 14 -16.94 24.57 33.23
CA LYS A 14 -16.45 25.75 32.50
C LYS A 14 -15.05 25.51 31.95
N LYS A 15 -14.94 24.70 30.90
CA LYS A 15 -13.72 24.61 30.07
C LYS A 15 -14.10 24.66 28.60
N GLY A 16 -14.19 25.88 28.05
CA GLY A 16 -14.67 26.01 26.67
C GLY A 16 -14.60 27.39 26.04
N ARG A 17 -13.74 28.32 26.48
CA ARG A 17 -13.66 29.65 25.81
C ARG A 17 -12.33 30.02 25.19
N ASN A 18 -11.37 29.08 25.13
CA ASN A 18 -9.99 29.38 24.73
C ASN A 18 -9.47 28.48 23.60
N ARG A 19 -10.28 27.59 23.02
CA ARG A 19 -9.82 26.63 21.99
C ARG A 19 -9.31 27.34 20.73
N ASN A 20 -9.92 28.46 20.36
CA ASN A 20 -9.50 29.25 19.20
C ASN A 20 -8.12 29.92 19.42
N LYS A 21 -7.73 30.19 20.68
CA LYS A 21 -6.39 30.70 21.00
C LYS A 21 -5.33 29.59 20.89
N ILE A 22 -5.66 28.36 21.29
CA ILE A 22 -4.77 27.21 21.11
C ILE A 22 -4.63 26.86 19.62
N LEU A 23 -5.73 26.92 18.86
CA LEU A 23 -5.71 26.69 17.41
C LEU A 23 -4.81 27.71 16.69
N ASN A 24 -4.99 29.01 16.99
CA ASN A 24 -4.15 30.06 16.42
C ASN A 24 -2.72 30.06 16.98
N SER A 25 -2.48 29.48 18.17
CA SER A 25 -1.13 29.30 18.71
C SER A 25 -0.38 28.17 18.00
N MET A 26 -1.05 27.07 17.62
CA MET A 26 -0.41 25.97 16.89
C MET A 26 0.02 26.40 15.49
N ILE A 27 -0.78 27.18 14.76
CA ILE A 27 -0.39 27.68 13.44
C ILE A 27 0.84 28.60 13.52
N ALA A 28 0.93 29.46 14.54
CA ALA A 28 2.09 30.33 14.74
C ALA A 28 3.38 29.53 15.01
N VAL A 29 3.30 28.45 15.81
CA VAL A 29 4.44 27.56 16.07
C VAL A 29 4.91 26.85 14.80
N VAL A 30 3.99 26.37 13.96
CA VAL A 30 4.33 25.72 12.68
C VAL A 30 5.06 26.69 11.75
N VAL A 31 4.59 27.94 11.63
CA VAL A 31 5.25 28.96 10.80
C VAL A 31 6.68 29.25 11.28
N VAL A 32 6.90 29.33 12.60
CA VAL A 32 8.25 29.52 13.16
C VAL A 32 9.16 28.33 12.85
N LEU A 33 8.67 27.09 12.97
CA LEU A 33 9.44 25.90 12.64
C LEU A 33 9.81 25.83 11.15
N ILE A 34 8.92 26.26 10.26
CA ILE A 34 9.21 26.35 8.82
C ILE A 34 10.33 27.37 8.57
N VAL A 35 10.28 28.54 9.20
CA VAL A 35 11.36 29.55 9.07
C VAL A 35 12.69 28.98 9.56
N ILE A 36 12.72 28.31 10.72
CA ILE A 36 13.93 27.67 11.23
C ILE A 36 14.45 26.59 10.27
N ALA A 37 13.56 25.74 9.72
CA ALA A 37 13.95 24.71 8.76
C ALA A 37 14.52 25.33 7.46
N THR A 38 13.92 26.41 6.96
CA THR A 38 14.45 27.11 5.77
C THR A 38 15.81 27.75 6.05
N VAL A 39 16.02 28.34 7.23
CA VAL A 39 17.33 28.87 7.63
C VAL A 39 18.35 27.74 7.85
N ALA A 40 17.96 26.60 8.42
CA ALA A 40 18.85 25.46 8.61
C ALA A 40 19.31 24.86 7.28
N ILE A 41 18.40 24.75 6.30
CA ILE A 41 18.73 24.27 4.95
C ILE A 41 19.60 25.30 4.21
N PHE A 42 19.33 26.59 4.36
CA PHE A 42 20.07 27.64 3.63
C PHE A 42 21.39 28.06 4.32
N SER A 43 21.50 27.88 5.64
CA SER A 43 22.70 28.17 6.44
C SER A 43 23.59 26.94 6.65
N GLY A 44 23.13 25.75 6.26
CA GLY A 44 23.86 24.48 6.38
C GLY A 44 24.90 24.23 5.28
N ASN A 45 25.02 25.11 4.28
CA ASN A 45 26.04 24.97 3.23
C ASN A 45 27.24 25.89 3.48
N LYS A 46 27.97 25.61 4.56
CA LYS A 46 29.37 26.03 4.71
C LYS A 46 30.21 24.75 4.64
N SER A 47 30.66 24.45 3.43
CA SER A 47 31.60 23.37 3.16
C SER A 47 32.93 23.68 3.83
N ASP A 48 33.45 22.73 4.60
CA ASP A 48 34.87 22.47 4.69
C ASP A 48 35.03 20.95 4.73
N ASN A 49 35.77 20.43 3.76
CA ASN A 49 36.08 19.03 3.56
C ASN A 49 37.61 18.95 3.55
N GLU A 50 38.22 18.37 4.58
CA GLU A 50 39.45 17.56 4.47
C GLU A 50 39.75 16.81 5.79
N PRO A 51 40.49 15.69 5.71
CA PRO A 51 40.66 14.68 6.75
C PRO A 51 41.91 14.93 7.60
N ASN A 52 41.99 14.29 8.78
CA ASN A 52 43.15 13.52 9.27
C ASN A 52 43.03 13.17 10.77
N ASP A 53 43.74 12.09 11.10
CA ASP A 53 44.21 11.63 12.40
C ASP A 53 43.22 11.01 13.39
N ILE A 54 43.34 9.67 13.46
CA ILE A 54 43.28 8.96 14.75
C ILE A 54 44.59 8.16 14.86
N GLU A 55 45.55 8.72 15.59
CA GLU A 55 46.68 7.97 16.12
C GLU A 55 46.23 7.06 17.28
N GLU A 56 46.54 5.78 17.10
CA GLU A 56 47.23 4.85 18.01
C GLU A 56 46.81 4.74 19.50
N THR A 57 46.50 3.50 19.90
CA THR A 57 47.11 2.90 21.12
C THR A 57 47.03 1.37 21.09
N ALA A 58 48.18 0.77 20.76
CA ALA A 58 48.78 -0.47 21.25
C ALA A 58 47.89 -1.62 21.83
N ASN A 59 48.07 -2.82 21.28
CA ASN A 59 48.89 -3.83 21.97
C ASN A 59 49.35 -4.99 21.07
N ASP A 60 50.59 -5.37 21.36
CA ASP A 60 51.52 -6.32 20.77
C ASP A 60 51.09 -7.80 20.87
N THR A 61 51.40 -8.60 19.84
CA THR A 61 52.02 -9.95 19.96
C THR A 61 52.47 -10.44 18.58
N THR A 62 53.72 -10.90 18.56
CA THR A 62 54.58 -11.35 17.46
C THR A 62 54.38 -12.82 17.07
N VAL A 63 54.78 -13.20 15.84
CA VAL A 63 55.76 -14.27 15.47
C VAL A 63 55.46 -14.99 14.12
N ASN A 64 56.44 -14.86 13.19
CA ASN A 64 56.93 -15.69 12.04
C ASN A 64 55.99 -16.14 10.90
N ASP A 65 56.27 -15.95 9.60
CA ASP A 65 57.43 -16.13 8.67
C ASP A 65 57.30 -17.41 7.80
N ASP A 66 57.94 -17.39 6.62
CA ASP A 66 57.96 -18.30 5.46
C ASP A 66 56.84 -18.15 4.39
N LYS A 67 57.05 -17.48 3.24
CA LYS A 67 57.94 -17.72 2.06
C LYS A 67 57.40 -18.83 1.13
N ALA A 68 56.69 -18.48 0.05
CA ALA A 68 57.15 -18.16 -1.33
C ALA A 68 57.66 -19.37 -2.16
N GLU A 69 56.96 -19.66 -3.27
CA GLU A 69 57.46 -19.98 -4.63
C GLU A 69 56.23 -19.85 -5.58
N ASP A 70 56.20 -18.99 -6.60
CA ASP A 70 56.97 -18.96 -7.87
C ASP A 70 56.60 -20.15 -8.80
N VAL A 71 56.33 -20.07 -10.11
CA VAL A 71 55.93 -19.03 -11.09
C VAL A 71 55.67 -19.74 -12.44
N GLU A 72 55.15 -18.97 -13.39
CA GLU A 72 55.10 -19.14 -14.87
C GLU A 72 53.75 -19.54 -15.49
N ASP A 73 53.04 -18.62 -16.18
CA ASP A 73 53.35 -17.89 -17.44
C ASP A 73 53.18 -18.85 -18.65
N ASP A 74 52.62 -18.50 -19.80
CA ASP A 74 52.54 -17.21 -20.48
C ASP A 74 51.55 -17.33 -21.69
N ASP A 75 50.91 -16.21 -22.05
CA ASP A 75 50.68 -15.65 -23.40
C ASP A 75 50.13 -16.51 -24.59
N LYS A 76 49.41 -15.98 -25.60
CA LYS A 76 48.91 -14.65 -26.00
C LYS A 76 48.06 -14.80 -27.28
N ASP A 77 47.19 -13.82 -27.53
CA ASP A 77 46.88 -13.20 -28.84
C ASP A 77 46.29 -14.04 -30.00
N ASN A 78 45.47 -13.54 -30.95
CA ASN A 78 44.72 -12.28 -31.17
C ASN A 78 43.83 -12.48 -32.43
N ALA A 79 42.76 -11.69 -32.52
CA ALA A 79 42.21 -11.05 -33.73
C ALA A 79 41.67 -11.81 -34.99
N THR A 80 40.35 -11.62 -35.19
CA THR A 80 39.63 -11.05 -36.36
C THR A 80 39.29 -11.81 -37.66
N GLU A 81 38.02 -11.57 -38.06
CA GLU A 81 37.40 -11.53 -39.42
C GLU A 81 37.31 -12.84 -40.21
N ASP A 82 36.35 -13.11 -41.08
CA ASP A 82 35.02 -12.63 -41.49
C ASP A 82 34.58 -13.67 -42.56
N SER A 83 33.28 -13.88 -42.76
CA SER A 83 32.61 -14.34 -44.00
C SER A 83 31.38 -15.19 -43.71
N ASN A 84 30.22 -14.55 -43.79
CA ASN A 84 28.96 -15.14 -44.24
C ASN A 84 28.94 -15.11 -45.79
N PRO A 85 28.15 -15.91 -46.55
CA PRO A 85 26.71 -15.60 -46.68
C PRO A 85 25.78 -16.76 -47.13
N THR A 86 24.45 -16.62 -46.92
CA THR A 86 23.37 -16.79 -47.92
C THR A 86 22.08 -16.18 -47.30
N LYS A 87 21.59 -14.98 -47.71
CA LYS A 87 20.61 -14.67 -48.80
C LYS A 87 19.27 -15.43 -48.66
N ASP A 88 18.06 -14.85 -48.68
CA ASP A 88 17.46 -13.60 -49.25
C ASP A 88 16.20 -13.25 -48.39
N GLU A 89 15.93 -12.00 -47.95
CA GLU A 89 15.21 -10.86 -48.62
C GLU A 89 13.72 -11.16 -48.94
N GLU A 90 12.68 -10.32 -48.73
CA GLU A 90 12.46 -8.89 -48.42
C GLU A 90 10.98 -8.75 -47.94
N ARG A 91 10.64 -8.02 -46.86
CA ARG A 91 10.31 -6.57 -46.75
C ARG A 91 8.92 -6.14 -47.25
N SER A 92 8.08 -5.64 -46.35
CA SER A 92 7.57 -4.24 -46.33
C SER A 92 6.43 -4.03 -45.31
N ALA A 93 6.69 -3.19 -44.31
CA ALA A 93 5.73 -2.23 -43.74
C ALA A 93 5.90 -0.90 -44.53
N PRO A 94 5.05 0.15 -44.45
CA PRO A 94 4.10 0.50 -43.37
C PRO A 94 2.75 1.09 -43.84
N GLU A 95 1.82 1.35 -42.92
CA GLU A 95 1.24 2.69 -42.63
C GLU A 95 0.00 2.63 -41.70
N ASN A 96 0.15 3.34 -40.58
CA ASN A 96 -0.82 4.16 -39.84
C ASN A 96 -2.29 4.15 -40.29
N THR A 97 -3.22 3.76 -39.40
CA THR A 97 -4.54 4.41 -39.24
C THR A 97 -5.07 4.16 -37.84
N THR A 98 -5.39 5.25 -37.16
CA THR A 98 -6.22 5.35 -35.95
C THR A 98 -7.68 5.12 -36.33
N GLU A 99 -8.39 4.16 -35.74
CA GLU A 99 -9.81 4.34 -35.37
C GLU A 99 -10.25 3.28 -34.35
N THR A 100 -10.98 3.78 -33.36
CA THR A 100 -11.79 3.15 -32.31
C THR A 100 -12.36 1.76 -32.56
N GLU A 101 -12.14 0.85 -31.61
CA GLU A 101 -13.04 -0.30 -31.38
C GLU A 101 -13.36 -0.45 -29.89
N GLN A 102 -14.67 -0.44 -29.62
CA GLN A 102 -15.31 -0.94 -28.42
C GLN A 102 -14.83 -2.36 -28.14
N VAL A 103 -14.29 -2.61 -26.95
CA VAL A 103 -14.10 -3.98 -26.48
C VAL A 103 -15.44 -4.46 -25.91
N GLU A 104 -16.24 -5.06 -26.79
CA GLU A 104 -17.26 -6.02 -26.39
C GLU A 104 -16.59 -7.24 -25.76
N GLU A 105 -17.17 -7.64 -24.65
CA GLU A 105 -16.84 -8.79 -23.83
C GLU A 105 -17.03 -10.08 -24.65
N THR A 106 -15.93 -10.78 -24.96
CA THR A 106 -15.97 -12.16 -25.47
C THR A 106 -15.25 -13.08 -24.50
N THR A 107 -16.08 -13.87 -23.82
CA THR A 107 -15.72 -15.12 -23.14
C THR A 107 -14.88 -15.98 -24.06
N ASN A 108 -13.68 -16.34 -23.60
CA ASN A 108 -12.95 -17.50 -24.11
C ASN A 108 -12.76 -18.47 -22.94
N GLU A 109 -13.41 -19.62 -23.10
CA GLU A 109 -13.33 -20.79 -22.25
C GLU A 109 -12.34 -21.77 -22.92
N ASP A 110 -11.17 -22.01 -22.30
CA ASP A 110 -10.55 -23.34 -22.20
C ASP A 110 -9.30 -23.28 -21.29
N GLY A 111 -9.16 -24.25 -20.39
CA GLY A 111 -8.01 -24.40 -19.50
C GLY A 111 -8.39 -24.75 -18.06
N SER A 112 -8.57 -26.04 -17.81
CA SER A 112 -8.84 -26.66 -16.49
C SER A 112 -7.82 -26.29 -15.40
N GLU A 113 -8.10 -25.24 -14.65
CA GLU A 113 -7.85 -25.12 -13.22
C GLU A 113 -9.18 -24.79 -12.58
N GLU A 114 -9.52 -25.42 -11.45
CA GLU A 114 -10.76 -25.28 -10.68
C GLU A 114 -11.38 -23.87 -10.80
N SER A 115 -12.20 -23.68 -11.83
CA SER A 115 -12.47 -22.34 -12.36
C SER A 115 -13.52 -21.71 -11.46
N GLY A 116 -13.07 -20.93 -10.49
CA GLY A 116 -13.95 -20.30 -9.53
C GLY A 116 -14.98 -19.44 -10.27
N SER A 117 -16.25 -19.80 -10.12
CA SER A 117 -17.34 -19.07 -10.75
C SER A 117 -17.42 -17.63 -10.24
N VAL A 118 -17.56 -16.69 -11.17
CA VAL A 118 -17.91 -15.30 -10.89
C VAL A 118 -19.40 -15.13 -11.15
N THR A 119 -20.14 -14.67 -10.15
CA THR A 119 -21.56 -14.32 -10.26
C THR A 119 -21.71 -12.82 -10.09
N SER A 120 -22.46 -12.20 -10.99
CA SER A 120 -22.76 -10.78 -10.98
C SER A 120 -24.27 -10.56 -11.08
N VAL A 121 -24.84 -9.81 -10.13
CA VAL A 121 -26.29 -9.59 -10.04
C VAL A 121 -26.57 -8.09 -9.96
N PRO A 122 -27.32 -7.51 -10.91
CA PRO A 122 -27.76 -6.13 -10.82
C PRO A 122 -28.70 -5.96 -9.61
N SER A 123 -28.70 -4.78 -9.01
CA SER A 123 -29.49 -4.49 -7.81
C SER A 123 -30.52 -3.39 -8.08
N ASP A 124 -31.71 -3.55 -7.47
CA ASP A 124 -32.77 -2.53 -7.49
C ASP A 124 -32.57 -1.43 -6.42
N ASP A 125 -31.58 -1.59 -5.52
CA ASP A 125 -31.20 -0.59 -4.54
C ASP A 125 -30.61 0.66 -5.24
N ALA A 126 -31.10 1.84 -4.87
CA ALA A 126 -30.63 3.11 -5.44
C ALA A 126 -29.12 3.35 -5.27
N ILE A 127 -28.48 2.72 -4.27
CA ILE A 127 -27.07 2.89 -3.91
C ILE A 127 -26.19 1.81 -4.56
N ILE A 128 -26.73 0.62 -4.84
CA ILE A 128 -25.96 -0.53 -5.34
C ILE A 128 -26.35 -0.77 -6.79
N ALA A 129 -25.40 -0.58 -7.72
CA ALA A 129 -25.61 -0.91 -9.13
C ALA A 129 -25.59 -2.43 -9.34
N GLU A 130 -24.63 -3.12 -8.73
CA GLU A 130 -24.35 -4.52 -8.98
C GLU A 130 -23.65 -5.16 -7.79
N THR A 131 -23.97 -6.41 -7.49
CA THR A 131 -23.30 -7.25 -6.50
C THR A 131 -22.53 -8.35 -7.19
N ILE A 132 -21.24 -8.46 -6.87
CA ILE A 132 -20.31 -9.43 -7.43
C ILE A 132 -19.83 -10.37 -6.33
N VAL A 133 -19.88 -11.67 -6.61
CA VAL A 133 -19.31 -12.74 -5.79
C VAL A 133 -18.39 -13.56 -6.69
N ASN A 134 -17.13 -13.68 -6.30
CA ASN A 134 -16.15 -14.47 -7.02
C ASN A 134 -15.61 -15.58 -6.12
N ASN A 135 -15.96 -16.83 -6.45
CA ASN A 135 -15.52 -18.00 -5.68
C ASN A 135 -14.01 -18.29 -5.84
N ALA A 136 -13.36 -17.71 -6.85
CA ALA A 136 -11.91 -17.77 -7.05
C ALA A 136 -11.12 -16.82 -6.13
N TRP A 137 -11.77 -15.91 -5.39
CA TRP A 137 -11.04 -15.01 -4.49
C TRP A 137 -10.29 -15.80 -3.40
N LYS A 138 -9.00 -15.51 -3.30
CA LYS A 138 -8.09 -16.09 -2.30
C LYS A 138 -7.77 -15.05 -1.22
N PRO A 139 -7.38 -15.48 0.00
CA PRO A 139 -6.82 -14.58 0.99
C PRO A 139 -5.54 -13.91 0.45
N VAL A 140 -5.27 -12.67 0.86
CA VAL A 140 -4.10 -11.91 0.38
C VAL A 140 -2.78 -12.28 1.06
N GLY A 141 -2.79 -13.28 1.94
CA GLY A 141 -1.65 -13.62 2.79
C GLY A 141 -1.66 -12.81 4.09
N THR A 142 -0.97 -13.34 5.09
CA THR A 142 -0.66 -12.59 6.31
C THR A 142 0.71 -12.92 6.86
N THR A 143 1.30 -11.95 7.55
CA THR A 143 2.53 -12.13 8.35
C THR A 143 2.24 -12.17 9.85
N GLN A 144 0.98 -11.99 10.24
CA GLN A 144 0.55 -12.01 11.63
C GLN A 144 0.62 -13.44 12.19
N THR A 145 0.93 -13.55 13.47
CA THR A 145 1.00 -14.85 14.18
C THR A 145 0.20 -14.78 15.48
N GLY A 146 -0.28 -15.94 15.93
CA GLY A 146 -1.13 -16.04 17.13
C GLY A 146 -2.60 -15.74 16.86
N GLU A 147 -3.35 -15.44 17.92
CA GLU A 147 -4.78 -15.12 17.80
C GLU A 147 -4.98 -13.78 17.10
N HIS A 148 -5.71 -13.78 15.99
CA HIS A 148 -5.95 -12.57 15.22
C HIS A 148 -6.90 -11.59 15.93
N VAL A 149 -6.46 -10.33 16.03
CA VAL A 149 -7.24 -9.21 16.55
C VAL A 149 -7.35 -8.14 15.48
N SER A 150 -8.58 -7.85 15.04
CA SER A 150 -8.83 -6.86 14.01
C SER A 150 -8.58 -5.42 14.49
N GLN A 151 -7.64 -4.73 13.84
CA GLN A 151 -7.19 -3.36 14.06
C GLN A 151 -7.64 -2.42 12.93
N TYR A 152 -7.89 -1.15 13.32
CA TYR A 152 -8.35 -0.06 12.45
C TYR A 152 -7.56 1.25 12.71
N ASP A 153 -6.27 1.12 13.02
CA ASP A 153 -5.41 2.24 13.44
C ASP A 153 -4.72 2.99 12.28
N GLY A 154 -4.83 2.50 11.04
CA GLY A 154 -4.24 3.15 9.86
C GLY A 154 -2.82 2.71 9.50
N THR A 155 -2.14 1.99 10.39
CA THR A 155 -0.69 1.71 10.32
C THR A 155 -0.31 0.25 10.53
N SER A 156 -1.13 -0.52 11.25
CA SER A 156 -0.87 -1.92 11.57
C SER A 156 -0.78 -2.80 10.33
N VAL A 157 -0.11 -3.94 10.49
CA VAL A 157 -0.06 -5.01 9.50
C VAL A 157 -1.48 -5.37 9.05
N ASP A 158 -2.37 -5.58 10.03
CA ASP A 158 -3.77 -5.90 9.80
C ASP A 158 -4.55 -4.83 9.01
N TRP A 159 -4.26 -3.54 9.23
CA TRP A 159 -4.83 -2.47 8.42
C TRP A 159 -4.32 -2.49 6.98
N ASN A 160 -3.02 -2.72 6.79
CA ASN A 160 -2.42 -2.79 5.47
C ASN A 160 -2.91 -4.01 4.67
N GLU A 161 -3.08 -5.16 5.32
CA GLU A 161 -3.66 -6.36 4.71
C GLU A 161 -5.12 -6.13 4.27
N LYS A 162 -5.93 -5.39 5.05
CA LYS A 162 -7.27 -4.97 4.59
C LYS A 162 -7.18 -4.12 3.32
N LYS A 163 -6.30 -3.12 3.27
CA LYS A 163 -6.13 -2.28 2.08
C LYS A 163 -5.74 -3.11 0.85
N GLN A 164 -4.85 -4.08 1.03
CA GLN A 164 -4.46 -5.02 -0.02
C GLN A 164 -5.64 -5.87 -0.49
N ALA A 165 -6.45 -6.41 0.43
CA ALA A 165 -7.63 -7.19 0.07
C ALA A 165 -8.69 -6.36 -0.68
N LEU A 166 -8.88 -5.09 -0.31
CA LEU A 166 -9.75 -4.17 -1.04
C LEU A 166 -9.23 -3.88 -2.46
N ALA A 167 -7.92 -3.64 -2.60
CA ALA A 167 -7.29 -3.42 -3.90
C ALA A 167 -7.40 -4.68 -4.78
N TYR A 168 -7.15 -5.86 -4.20
CA TYR A 168 -7.28 -7.15 -4.87
C TYR A 168 -8.70 -7.41 -5.38
N ALA A 169 -9.72 -7.17 -4.55
CA ALA A 169 -11.12 -7.39 -4.93
C ALA A 169 -11.59 -6.46 -6.07
N THR A 170 -11.14 -5.20 -6.04
CA THR A 170 -11.58 -4.16 -6.99
C THR A 170 -10.75 -4.14 -8.27
N GLY A 171 -9.59 -4.80 -8.28
CA GLY A 171 -8.64 -4.73 -9.41
C GLY A 171 -7.98 -3.35 -9.56
N LEU A 172 -8.13 -2.46 -8.58
CA LEU A 172 -7.55 -1.13 -8.60
C LEU A 172 -6.21 -1.10 -7.85
N PRO A 173 -5.16 -0.49 -8.43
CA PRO A 173 -3.90 -0.26 -7.72
C PRO A 173 -4.13 0.57 -6.46
N GLN A 174 -3.53 0.17 -5.33
CA GLN A 174 -3.70 0.86 -4.05
C GLN A 174 -3.44 2.39 -4.14
N ASP A 175 -2.45 2.79 -4.93
CA ASP A 175 -2.07 4.20 -5.10
C ASP A 175 -3.04 5.02 -5.96
N SER A 176 -3.88 4.37 -6.76
CA SER A 176 -4.94 5.01 -7.54
C SER A 176 -6.32 5.00 -6.84
N MET A 177 -6.39 4.45 -5.63
CA MET A 177 -7.62 4.42 -4.83
C MET A 177 -7.64 5.49 -3.74
N ILE A 178 -8.83 5.77 -3.24
CA ILE A 178 -9.11 6.48 -2.00
C ILE A 178 -9.83 5.50 -1.08
N PHE A 179 -9.23 5.21 0.07
CA PHE A 179 -9.86 4.42 1.14
C PHE A 179 -10.76 5.34 1.96
N LEU A 180 -12.06 5.32 1.69
CA LEU A 180 -13.00 6.26 2.30
C LEU A 180 -13.39 5.83 3.72
N LYS A 181 -13.64 4.53 3.92
CA LYS A 181 -14.01 3.98 5.23
C LYS A 181 -13.67 2.50 5.26
N ILE A 182 -13.01 2.04 6.33
CA ILE A 182 -12.85 0.62 6.62
C ILE A 182 -13.27 0.42 8.07
N LYS A 183 -14.20 -0.50 8.31
CA LYS A 183 -14.74 -0.74 9.65
C LYS A 183 -15.07 -2.21 9.88
N ASN A 184 -15.34 -2.53 11.15
CA ASN A 184 -15.82 -3.86 11.55
C ASN A 184 -17.09 -4.25 10.77
N GLY A 185 -17.10 -5.47 10.25
CA GLY A 185 -18.16 -6.05 9.44
C GLY A 185 -19.19 -6.90 10.19
N GLY A 186 -19.36 -6.68 11.49
CA GLY A 186 -20.29 -7.45 12.35
C GLY A 186 -19.64 -8.60 13.13
N GLY A 187 -18.31 -8.64 13.22
CA GLY A 187 -17.56 -9.64 13.98
C GLY A 187 -16.06 -9.36 13.99
N PRO A 188 -15.28 -10.01 14.88
CA PRO A 188 -13.82 -9.81 14.94
C PRO A 188 -13.09 -10.28 13.67
N GLN A 189 -13.67 -11.24 12.95
CA GLN A 189 -13.13 -11.81 11.71
C GLN A 189 -13.80 -11.28 10.45
N LYS A 190 -14.52 -10.14 10.54
CA LYS A 190 -15.21 -9.51 9.41
C LYS A 190 -14.86 -8.04 9.32
N SER A 191 -14.65 -7.56 8.10
CA SER A 191 -14.38 -6.15 7.82
C SER A 191 -15.12 -5.72 6.56
N ILE A 192 -15.52 -4.46 6.49
CA ILE A 192 -16.13 -3.88 5.30
C ILE A 192 -15.40 -2.58 4.97
N GLY A 193 -14.96 -2.48 3.71
CA GLY A 193 -14.29 -1.30 3.17
C GLY A 193 -15.08 -0.64 2.05
N ILE A 194 -15.14 0.69 2.07
CA ILE A 194 -15.60 1.51 0.96
C ILE A 194 -14.40 2.22 0.36
N VAL A 195 -14.24 2.07 -0.94
CA VAL A 195 -13.16 2.67 -1.72
C VAL A 195 -13.73 3.35 -2.96
N SER A 196 -13.02 4.37 -3.45
CA SER A 196 -13.27 4.94 -4.77
C SER A 196 -11.97 5.04 -5.56
N SER A 197 -12.08 5.06 -6.88
CA SER A 197 -10.98 5.53 -7.73
C SER A 197 -10.67 7.01 -7.45
N ARG A 198 -9.47 7.47 -7.83
CA ARG A 198 -9.02 8.85 -7.55
C ARG A 198 -9.83 9.92 -8.30
N ASP A 199 -10.34 9.57 -9.47
CA ASP A 199 -11.27 10.39 -10.27
C ASP A 199 -12.73 10.27 -9.79
N SER A 200 -13.00 9.47 -8.75
CA SER A 200 -14.32 9.22 -8.16
C SER A 200 -15.34 8.60 -9.12
N THR A 201 -14.93 8.06 -10.27
CA THR A 201 -15.84 7.42 -11.24
C THR A 201 -16.27 6.03 -10.78
N GLN A 202 -15.37 5.29 -10.14
CA GLN A 202 -15.63 3.95 -9.63
C GLN A 202 -15.74 3.99 -8.10
N LYS A 203 -16.77 3.34 -7.56
CA LYS A 203 -17.06 3.26 -6.12
C LYS A 203 -17.41 1.82 -5.77
N TYR A 204 -16.80 1.30 -4.73
CA TYR A 204 -16.98 -0.09 -4.33
C TYR A 204 -17.18 -0.19 -2.82
N ARG A 205 -18.02 -1.14 -2.40
CA ARG A 205 -18.07 -1.65 -1.04
C ARG A 205 -17.69 -3.12 -1.06
N VAL A 206 -16.61 -3.47 -0.38
CA VAL A 206 -16.06 -4.82 -0.36
C VAL A 206 -16.17 -5.37 1.06
N TYR A 207 -16.61 -6.62 1.15
CA TYR A 207 -16.76 -7.38 2.37
C TYR A 207 -15.61 -8.37 2.46
N LEU A 208 -14.94 -8.36 3.60
CA LEU A 208 -13.77 -9.16 3.88
C LEU A 208 -14.06 -10.09 5.05
N GLU A 209 -13.53 -11.30 4.96
CA GLU A 209 -13.47 -12.25 6.07
C GLU A 209 -12.03 -12.69 6.29
N TRP A 210 -11.64 -12.83 7.56
CA TRP A 210 -10.32 -13.31 7.92
C TRP A 210 -10.25 -14.83 7.84
N VAL A 211 -9.20 -15.34 7.22
CA VAL A 211 -8.86 -16.76 7.19
C VAL A 211 -7.60 -16.95 8.02
N ASP A 212 -7.68 -17.81 9.04
CA ASP A 212 -6.60 -17.99 10.00
C ASP A 212 -5.31 -18.46 9.32
N GLY A 213 -4.20 -17.78 9.58
CA GLY A 213 -2.91 -18.03 8.93
C GLY A 213 -2.80 -17.62 7.45
N GLU A 214 -3.91 -17.26 6.79
CA GLU A 214 -3.94 -16.91 5.36
C GLU A 214 -4.26 -15.43 5.11
N GLY A 215 -4.86 -14.72 6.07
CA GLY A 215 -5.12 -13.29 5.99
C GLY A 215 -6.53 -12.91 5.54
N TRP A 216 -6.71 -11.65 5.14
CA TRP A 216 -8.01 -11.15 4.70
C TRP A 216 -8.38 -11.65 3.30
N LYS A 217 -9.60 -12.17 3.18
CA LYS A 217 -10.20 -12.66 1.93
C LYS A 217 -11.44 -11.85 1.57
N PRO A 218 -11.55 -11.34 0.33
CA PRO A 218 -12.81 -10.80 -0.17
C PRO A 218 -13.86 -11.90 -0.34
N VAL A 219 -15.09 -11.61 0.09
CA VAL A 219 -16.22 -12.55 -0.03
C VAL A 219 -17.37 -11.98 -0.86
N LYS A 220 -17.47 -10.65 -0.96
CA LYS A 220 -18.50 -9.96 -1.74
C LYS A 220 -18.02 -8.56 -2.10
N MET A 221 -18.38 -8.07 -3.28
CA MET A 221 -18.15 -6.70 -3.71
C MET A 221 -19.41 -6.09 -4.31
N ASP A 222 -19.84 -4.95 -3.80
CA ASP A 222 -20.93 -4.16 -4.36
C ASP A 222 -20.32 -3.00 -5.17
N LYS A 223 -20.70 -2.84 -6.45
CA LYS A 223 -20.48 -1.61 -7.23
C LYS A 223 -21.52 -0.59 -6.82
N LEU A 224 -21.07 0.60 -6.41
CA LEU A 224 -21.95 1.64 -5.88
C LEU A 224 -22.22 2.72 -6.92
N THR A 225 -23.48 3.16 -7.02
CA THR A 225 -23.88 4.33 -7.80
C THR A 225 -23.48 5.62 -7.07
N THR A 226 -23.61 5.63 -5.74
CA THR A 226 -23.31 6.75 -4.86
C THR A 226 -22.63 6.27 -3.58
N LEU A 227 -21.93 7.16 -2.89
CA LEU A 227 -21.32 6.84 -1.60
C LEU A 227 -22.39 6.87 -0.51
N ASP A 228 -22.46 5.79 0.25
CA ASP A 228 -23.22 5.69 1.48
C ASP A 228 -22.37 5.07 2.57
N PHE A 229 -22.35 5.70 3.74
CA PHE A 229 -21.54 5.28 4.88
C PHE A 229 -22.37 4.64 6.00
N ASP A 230 -23.69 4.56 5.83
CA ASP A 230 -24.66 3.98 6.75
C ASP A 230 -24.97 2.52 6.34
N TYR A 231 -24.06 1.64 6.71
CA TYR A 231 -24.14 0.19 6.49
C TYR A 231 -23.70 -0.57 7.74
#